data_AF-A0A1K0FNL2-F1
#
_entry.id   AF-A0A1K0FNL2-F1
#
_cell.length_a   1.000
_cell.length_b   1.000
_cell.length_c   1.000
_cell.angle_alpha   90.00
_cell.angle_beta   90.00
_cell.angle_gamma   90.00
#
_symmetry.space_group_name_H-M   'P 1'
#
loop_
_entity.id
_entity.type
_entity.pdbx_description
1 polymer ?
#
loop_
_entity_poly.entity_id
_entity_poly.type
_entity_poly.pdbx_seq_one_letter_code
_entity_poly.pdbx_strand_id
1 'polypeptide(L)'
;MLIRVGGVVVSLLAAVVTALLELFLTPLHIGGVPIFVAVLLAAAANYGIAWFAVTTVGRRWAVAPPWGLWTAVMFFAAGVRTPEGDYLIGAEDLVALVTILVGSLAFAVFTYRAILRGPIVTKL
;
A
#
# COMPACT_ATOMS: atom_id res chain seq x y z
N MET A 1 -25.81 2.55 -1.75
CA MET A 1 -24.79 3.58 -2.02
C MET A 1 -23.87 3.78 -0.82
N LEU A 2 -24.41 3.86 0.39
CA LEU A 2 -23.65 4.00 1.65
C LEU A 2 -22.51 2.97 1.83
N ILE A 3 -22.75 1.68 1.56
CA ILE A 3 -21.73 0.63 1.68
C ILE A 3 -20.55 0.85 0.73
N ARG A 4 -20.80 1.32 -0.50
CA ARG A 4 -19.74 1.59 -1.48
C ARG A 4 -18.87 2.76 -1.04
N VAL A 5 -19.49 3.85 -0.58
CA VAL A 5 -18.79 5.03 -0.08
C VAL A 5 -17.99 4.68 1.18
N GLY A 6 -18.61 3.98 2.13
CA GLY A 6 -17.96 3.49 3.34
C GLY A 6 -16.78 2.58 3.03
N GLY A 7 -16.92 1.66 2.06
CA GLY A 7 -15.83 0.79 1.61
C GLY A 7 -14.64 1.55 1.06
N VAL A 8 -14.88 2.59 0.25
CA VAL A 8 -13.80 3.47 -0.25
C VAL A 8 -13.13 4.18 0.92
N VAL A 9 -13.90 4.83 1.79
CA VAL A 9 -13.35 5.57 2.94
C VAL A 9 -12.51 4.66 3.83
N VAL A 10 -12.99 3.47 4.18
CA VAL A 10 -12.26 2.50 5.00
C VAL A 10 -10.98 2.04 4.29
N SER A 11 -11.02 1.79 2.97
CA SER A 11 -9.82 1.42 2.22
C SER A 11 -8.76 2.53 2.18
N LEU A 12 -9.18 3.79 2.12
CA LEU A 12 -8.28 4.94 2.16
C LEU A 12 -7.67 5.10 3.55
N LEU A 13 -8.47 4.98 4.61
CA LEU A 13 -7.96 5.03 5.98
C LEU A 13 -6.97 3.89 6.24
N ALA A 14 -7.29 2.68 5.79
CA ALA A 14 -6.39 1.54 5.89
C ALA A 14 -5.08 1.81 5.14
N ALA A 15 -5.14 2.33 3.91
CA ALA A 15 -3.97 2.69 3.12
C ALA A 15 -3.08 3.74 3.81
N VAL A 16 -3.66 4.73 4.48
CA VAL A 16 -2.89 5.72 5.27
C VAL A 16 -2.25 5.06 6.47
N VAL A 17 -3.01 4.26 7.23
CA VAL A 17 -2.49 3.59 8.43
C VAL A 17 -1.35 2.64 8.08
N THR A 18 -1.47 1.87 7.01
CA THR A 18 -0.42 0.94 6.58
C THR A 18 0.81 1.69 6.09
N ALA A 19 0.65 2.75 5.30
CA ALA A 19 1.77 3.58 4.86
C ALA A 19 2.55 4.15 6.05
N LEU A 20 1.85 4.69 7.06
CA LEU A 20 2.50 5.24 8.25
C LEU A 20 3.24 4.14 9.04
N LEU A 21 2.59 3.01 9.26
CA LEU A 21 3.18 1.91 10.01
C LEU A 21 4.40 1.34 9.29
N GLU A 22 4.35 1.21 7.97
CA GLU A 22 5.49 0.79 7.14
C GLU A 22 6.65 1.78 7.25
N LEU A 23 6.40 3.09 7.20
CA LEU A 23 7.43 4.12 7.42
C LEU A 23 8.08 4.04 8.80
N PHE A 24 7.34 3.65 9.84
CA PHE A 24 7.92 3.42 11.16
C PHE A 24 8.73 2.11 11.25
N LEU A 25 8.43 1.13 10.41
CA LEU A 25 9.12 -0.17 10.40
C LEU A 25 10.32 -0.22 9.47
N THR A 26 10.44 0.66 8.48
CA THR A 26 11.59 0.71 7.57
C THR A 26 12.94 0.88 8.29
N PRO A 27 13.09 1.73 9.33
CA PRO A 27 14.35 1.85 10.05
C PRO A 27 14.57 0.74 11.11
N LEU A 28 13.75 -0.31 11.15
CA LEU A 28 13.88 -1.35 12.17
C LEU A 28 15.09 -2.27 11.91
N HIS A 29 16.00 -2.32 12.88
CA HIS A 29 17.19 -3.15 12.84
C HIS A 29 17.29 -4.01 14.11
N ILE A 30 17.72 -5.26 13.97
CA ILE A 30 18.11 -6.12 15.11
C ILE A 30 19.59 -6.46 14.94
N GLY A 31 20.40 -6.10 15.94
CA GLY A 31 21.85 -6.36 15.92
C GLY A 31 22.58 -5.67 14.76
N GLY A 32 22.09 -4.51 14.30
CA GLY A 32 22.65 -3.78 13.14
C GLY A 32 22.23 -4.34 11.77
N VAL A 33 21.41 -5.39 11.72
CA VAL A 33 20.88 -5.96 10.47
C VAL A 33 19.47 -5.42 10.21
N PRO A 34 19.19 -4.85 9.03
CA PRO A 34 17.86 -4.37 8.67
C PRO A 34 16.86 -5.51 8.56
N ILE A 35 15.62 -5.27 9.00
CA ILE A 35 14.55 -6.27 8.93
C ILE A 35 13.50 -5.87 7.90
N PHE A 36 13.25 -6.78 6.97
CA PHE A 36 12.29 -6.59 5.89
C PHE A 36 10.82 -6.82 6.30
N VAL A 37 10.47 -6.63 7.57
CA VAL A 37 9.09 -6.78 8.05
C VAL A 37 8.16 -5.76 7.39
N ALA A 38 8.63 -4.53 7.18
CA ALA A 38 7.89 -3.51 6.43
C ALA A 38 7.50 -4.00 5.02
N VAL A 39 8.40 -4.70 4.33
CA VAL A 39 8.16 -5.26 3.01
C VAL A 39 7.07 -6.34 3.02
N LEU A 40 7.16 -7.27 3.98
CA LEU A 40 6.15 -8.33 4.13
C LEU A 40 4.77 -7.76 4.45
N LEU A 41 4.74 -6.75 5.32
CA LEU A 41 3.52 -6.09 5.70
C LEU A 41 2.92 -5.30 4.53
N ALA A 42 3.73 -4.54 3.79
CA ALA A 42 3.30 -3.83 2.61
C ALA A 42 2.71 -4.77 1.56
N ALA A 43 3.31 -5.93 1.34
CA ALA A 43 2.77 -6.93 0.44
C ALA A 43 1.39 -7.43 0.88
N ALA A 44 1.27 -7.86 2.14
CA ALA A 44 0.05 -8.47 2.66
C ALA A 44 -1.09 -7.46 2.83
N ALA A 45 -0.78 -6.30 3.42
CA ALA A 45 -1.76 -5.27 3.74
C ALA A 45 -2.29 -4.61 2.47
N ASN A 46 -1.43 -4.24 1.52
CA ASN A 46 -1.90 -3.61 0.27
C ASN A 46 -2.72 -4.57 -0.59
N TYR A 47 -2.35 -5.86 -0.63
CA TYR A 47 -3.17 -6.87 -1.28
C TYR A 47 -4.54 -7.01 -0.61
N GLY A 48 -4.58 -7.02 0.72
CA GLY A 48 -5.82 -7.06 1.50
C GLY A 48 -6.71 -5.83 1.28
N ILE A 49 -6.13 -4.63 1.24
CA ILE A 49 -6.84 -3.38 0.97
C ILE A 49 -7.41 -3.39 -0.45
N ALA A 50 -6.62 -3.82 -1.44
CA ALA A 50 -7.07 -3.94 -2.83
C ALA A 50 -8.26 -4.89 -2.96
N TRP A 51 -8.17 -6.06 -2.30
CA TRP A 51 -9.27 -7.01 -2.22
C TRP A 51 -10.51 -6.39 -1.60
N PHE A 52 -10.39 -5.80 -0.41
CA PHE A 52 -11.51 -5.20 0.32
C PHE A 52 -12.20 -4.07 -0.46
N ALA A 53 -11.41 -3.19 -1.10
CA ALA A 53 -11.94 -2.10 -1.90
C ALA A 53 -12.77 -2.61 -3.08
N VAL A 54 -12.27 -3.61 -3.81
CA VAL A 54 -12.98 -4.17 -4.97
C VAL A 54 -14.21 -4.98 -4.56
N THR A 55 -14.12 -5.79 -3.50
CA THR A 55 -15.27 -6.57 -3.04
C THR A 55 -16.40 -5.69 -2.52
N THR A 56 -16.07 -4.60 -1.82
CA THR A 56 -17.09 -3.72 -1.23
C THR A 56 -17.71 -2.78 -2.27
N VAL A 57 -16.91 -2.25 -3.20
CA VAL A 57 -17.39 -1.33 -4.25
C VAL A 57 -18.04 -2.08 -5.42
N GLY A 58 -17.60 -3.31 -5.69
CA GLY A 58 -18.05 -4.14 -6.81
C GLY A 58 -17.50 -3.68 -8.17
N ARG A 59 -16.48 -2.82 -8.19
CA ARG A 59 -15.86 -2.29 -9.42
C ARG A 59 -14.34 -2.33 -9.31
N ARG A 60 -13.66 -2.75 -10.38
CA ARG A 60 -12.19 -2.95 -10.41
C ARG A 60 -11.38 -1.65 -10.23
N TRP A 61 -11.90 -0.50 -10.68
CA TRP A 61 -11.22 0.79 -10.49
C TRP A 61 -11.13 1.22 -9.02
N ALA A 62 -11.86 0.56 -8.11
CA ALA A 62 -11.82 0.86 -6.68
C ALA A 62 -10.45 0.64 -6.03
N VAL A 63 -9.53 -0.07 -6.71
CA VAL A 63 -8.13 -0.20 -6.27
C VAL A 63 -7.37 1.12 -6.43
N ALA A 64 -7.71 1.94 -7.42
CA ALA A 64 -6.92 3.12 -7.78
C ALA A 64 -6.83 4.17 -6.65
N PRO A 65 -7.92 4.50 -5.93
CA PRO A 65 -7.84 5.46 -4.81
C PRO A 65 -6.89 5.03 -3.68
N PRO A 66 -7.01 3.82 -3.07
CA PRO A 66 -6.08 3.42 -2.01
C PRO A 66 -4.65 3.21 -2.53
N TRP A 67 -4.47 2.67 -3.74
CA TRP A 67 -3.15 2.56 -4.36
C TRP A 67 -2.48 3.92 -4.50
N GLY A 68 -3.18 4.88 -5.11
CA GLY A 68 -2.65 6.23 -5.34
C GLY A 68 -2.35 6.95 -4.03
N LEU A 69 -3.22 6.83 -3.03
CA LEU A 69 -3.03 7.45 -1.72
C LEU A 69 -1.83 6.87 -0.98
N TRP A 70 -1.74 5.56 -0.84
CA TRP A 70 -0.60 4.89 -0.18
C TRP A 70 0.72 5.27 -0.88
N THR A 71 0.74 5.21 -2.21
CA THR A 71 1.93 5.53 -3.02
C THR A 71 2.34 6.99 -2.84
N ALA A 72 1.38 7.91 -2.81
CA ALA A 72 1.65 9.33 -2.58
C ALA A 72 2.23 9.58 -1.19
N VAL A 73 1.72 8.92 -0.15
CA VAL A 73 2.27 9.04 1.22
C VAL A 73 3.72 8.56 1.27
N MET A 74 4.01 7.40 0.68
CA MET A 74 5.36 6.84 0.68
C MET A 74 6.35 7.71 -0.10
N PHE A 75 5.96 8.21 -1.28
CA PHE A 75 6.83 9.12 -2.05
C PHE A 75 7.05 10.46 -1.35
N PHE A 76 6.01 11.01 -0.72
CA PHE A 76 6.14 12.24 0.05
C PHE A 76 7.11 12.05 1.21
N ALA A 77 6.97 10.97 1.97
CA ALA A 77 7.90 10.63 3.05
C ALA A 77 9.33 10.43 2.54
N ALA A 78 9.51 9.83 1.35
CA ALA A 78 10.83 9.65 0.76
C ALA A 78 11.47 10.96 0.27
N GLY A 79 10.66 11.93 -0.16
CA GLY A 79 11.13 13.20 -0.70
C GLY A 79 11.35 14.29 0.36
N VAL A 80 10.84 14.12 1.58
CA VAL A 80 10.98 15.12 2.65
C VAL A 80 12.31 14.95 3.38
N ARG A 81 13.15 15.98 3.26
CA ARG A 81 14.38 16.12 4.04
C ARG A 81 14.03 16.62 5.44
N THR A 82 14.57 15.97 6.47
CA THR A 82 14.45 16.43 7.85
C THR A 82 15.25 17.72 8.06
N PRO A 83 14.87 18.59 9.02
CA PRO A 83 15.62 19.79 9.37
C PRO A 83 17.07 19.51 9.79
N GLU A 84 17.32 18.30 10.32
CA GLU A 84 18.65 17.80 10.66
C GLU A 84 19.50 17.47 9.42
N GLY A 85 18.92 17.53 8.22
CA GLY A 85 19.59 17.33 6.95
C GLY A 85 19.60 15.88 6.45
N ASP A 86 19.05 14.96 7.23
CA ASP A 86 18.91 13.53 6.91
C ASP A 86 17.57 13.25 6.21
N TYR A 87 17.47 12.18 5.44
CA TYR A 87 16.22 11.79 4.81
C TYR A 87 15.44 10.82 5.72
N LEU A 88 14.12 10.95 5.76
CA LEU A 88 13.25 9.93 6.36
C LEU A 88 13.38 8.57 5.63
N ILE A 89 13.81 8.59 4.37
CA ILE A 89 14.24 7.45 3.57
C ILE A 89 15.54 7.85 2.86
N GLY A 90 16.69 7.44 3.40
CA GLY A 90 18.00 7.66 2.77
C GLY A 90 18.16 6.85 1.48
N ALA A 91 19.02 7.30 0.55
CA ALA A 91 19.37 6.54 -0.66
C ALA A 91 20.01 5.16 -0.35
N GLU A 92 20.49 5.00 0.89
CA GLU A 92 21.05 3.78 1.47
C GLU A 92 20.01 2.92 2.21
N ASP A 93 18.75 3.38 2.34
CA ASP A 93 17.64 2.62 2.92
C ASP A 93 16.97 1.71 1.87
N LEU A 94 17.67 0.60 1.60
CA LEU A 94 17.20 -0.45 0.71
C LEU A 94 15.85 -1.03 1.18
N VAL A 95 15.57 -1.03 2.49
CA VAL A 95 14.29 -1.56 3.03
C VAL A 95 13.14 -0.68 2.59
N ALA A 96 13.27 0.64 2.74
CA ALA A 96 12.25 1.58 2.27
C ALA A 96 12.02 1.48 0.77
N LEU A 97 13.08 1.41 -0.04
CA LEU A 97 12.97 1.30 -1.49
C LEU A 97 12.28 0.00 -1.93
N VAL A 98 12.66 -1.14 -1.32
CA VAL A 98 11.99 -2.43 -1.56
C VAL A 98 10.55 -2.40 -1.06
N THR A 99 10.24 -1.71 0.03
CA THR A 99 8.87 -1.57 0.56
C THR A 99 7.98 -0.81 -0.43
N ILE A 100 8.46 0.31 -0.98
CA ILE A 100 7.73 1.09 -2.00
C ILE A 100 7.47 0.23 -3.23
N LEU A 101 8.49 -0.48 -3.71
CA LEU A 101 8.39 -1.37 -4.87
C LEU A 101 7.38 -2.50 -4.64
N VAL A 102 7.56 -3.27 -3.56
CA VAL A 102 6.74 -4.44 -3.25
C VAL A 102 5.31 -4.05 -2.92
N GLY A 103 5.10 -2.98 -2.15
CA GLY A 103 3.77 -2.49 -1.83
C GLY A 103 3.01 -2.03 -3.07
N SER A 104 3.67 -1.35 -4.02
CA SER A 104 3.08 -1.02 -5.32
C SER A 104 2.77 -2.27 -6.15
N LEU A 105 3.69 -3.24 -6.14
CA LEU A 105 3.56 -4.49 -6.88
C LEU A 105 2.41 -5.36 -6.36
N ALA A 106 2.11 -5.31 -5.06
CA ALA A 106 0.96 -5.99 -4.47
C ALA A 106 -0.38 -5.51 -5.07
N PHE A 107 -0.56 -4.19 -5.20
CA PHE A 107 -1.73 -3.61 -5.89
C PHE A 107 -1.79 -4.01 -7.37
N ALA A 108 -0.65 -4.02 -8.06
CA ALA A 108 -0.56 -4.41 -9.46
C ALA A 108 -0.91 -5.90 -9.66
N VAL A 109 -0.35 -6.79 -8.85
CA VAL A 109 -0.62 -8.24 -8.87
C VAL A 109 -2.09 -8.51 -8.61
N PHE A 110 -2.69 -7.85 -7.61
CA PHE A 110 -4.12 -7.98 -7.35
C PHE A 110 -4.94 -7.58 -8.57
N THR A 111 -4.65 -6.41 -9.14
CA THR A 111 -5.38 -5.85 -10.29
C THR A 111 -5.24 -6.74 -11.52
N TYR A 112 -4.03 -7.22 -11.81
CA TYR A 112 -3.75 -8.16 -12.89
C TYR A 112 -4.57 -9.45 -12.76
N ARG A 113 -4.57 -10.06 -11.56
CA ARG A 113 -5.37 -11.25 -11.28
C ARG A 113 -6.87 -10.97 -11.40
N ALA A 114 -7.34 -9.81 -10.96
CA ALA A 114 -8.73 -9.42 -11.09
C ALA A 114 -9.17 -9.24 -12.55
N ILE A 115 -8.28 -8.80 -13.43
CA ILE A 115 -8.53 -8.69 -14.88
C ILE A 115 -8.69 -10.08 -15.50
N LEU A 116 -7.75 -10.99 -15.21
CA LEU A 116 -7.73 -12.35 -15.75
C LEU A 116 -8.96 -13.19 -15.37
N ARG A 117 -9.56 -12.94 -14.19
CA ARG A 117 -10.72 -13.71 -13.70
C ARG A 117 -12.04 -13.48 -14.47
N GLY A 118 -12.05 -12.64 -15.51
CA GLY A 118 -13.24 -12.41 -16.33
C GLY A 118 -14.35 -11.62 -15.61
N PRO A 119 -15.42 -11.19 -16.32
CA PRO A 119 -16.52 -10.45 -15.72
C PRO A 119 -17.22 -11.27 -14.64
N ILE A 120 -17.59 -10.62 -13.53
CA ILE A 120 -18.47 -11.24 -12.53
C ILE A 120 -19.83 -11.41 -13.22
N VAL A 121 -20.15 -12.65 -13.63
CA VAL A 121 -21.48 -12.99 -14.14
C VAL A 121 -22.43 -12.99 -12.95
N THR A 122 -23.10 -11.87 -12.71
CA THR A 122 -24.21 -11.83 -11.76
C THR A 122 -25.33 -12.66 -12.36
N LYS A 123 -25.59 -13.86 -11.82
CA LYS A 123 -26.88 -14.51 -12.06
C LYS A 123 -27.94 -13.64 -11.39
N LEU A 124 -28.73 -12.97 -12.22
CA LEU A 124 -29.97 -12.28 -11.85
C LEU A 124 -30.92 -13.27 -11.16
#